data_AF-A0A6L8QBH5-F1
#
_entry.id   AF-A0A6L8QBH5-F1
#
_cell.length_a   1.000
_cell.length_b   1.000
_cell.length_c   1.000
_cell.angle_alpha   90.00
_cell.angle_beta   90.00
_cell.angle_gamma   90.00
#
_symmetry.space_group_name_H-M   'P 1'
#
loop_
_entity.id
_entity.type
_entity.pdbx_description
1 polymer ?
#
loop_
_entity_poly.entity_id
_entity_poly.type
_entity_poly.pdbx_seq_one_letter_code
_entity_poly.pdbx_strand_id
1 'polypeptide(L)'
;MLSIFVETSCNRYNRDECVSCHVYEPLMEHPVSQWHLTTEQARSMAEKIRNVDVLNQLAQQEINLTGGEATQNPDIVEICRIFQSVTPHVCLHTNLDILSEKSKRWHRLLEIMKLGARVDITLYPTAWESSQKYFLGEMLRLQDKLIVNVVYESLSDLQNQINLLLSFFIEKGSTYSHVTELLKTYADKIATLTKEHPDCDEKMFTMHLGDTEAFARNPEFTLGLSLLPAFNVDDNGQRSMTSMPFPKDQYFIGCPAARGSIDIMTIQQNGEMTPCCDVGNLKCQPKFGNVLNDSPEEIMAKMETSMKVLASGVQKNHENLKTGKAGQLVEEGIPPYCH
;
A
#
# COMPACT_ATOMS: atom_id res chain seq x y z
N MET A 1 4.28 9.13 -6.21
CA MET A 1 3.87 9.05 -4.80
C MET A 1 5.07 8.74 -3.92
N LEU A 2 5.10 9.27 -2.70
CA LEU A 2 6.04 8.85 -1.66
C LEU A 2 5.32 8.00 -0.61
N SER A 3 5.87 6.85 -0.26
CA SER A 3 5.41 6.01 0.85
C SER A 3 6.41 6.11 1.99
N ILE A 4 6.07 6.84 3.03
CA ILE A 4 6.97 7.15 4.16
C ILE A 4 6.60 6.28 5.34
N PHE A 5 7.56 5.50 5.82
CA PHE A 5 7.38 4.71 7.02
C PHE A 5 7.53 5.60 8.24
N VAL A 6 6.50 5.61 9.06
CA VAL A 6 6.43 6.43 10.27
C VAL A 6 6.48 5.59 11.54
N GLU A 7 6.25 4.28 11.42
CA GLU A 7 6.15 3.36 12.55
C GLU A 7 6.60 1.96 12.12
N THR A 8 7.39 1.28 12.94
CA THR A 8 7.75 -0.13 12.74
C THR A 8 6.81 -1.07 13.49
N SER A 9 6.36 -0.70 14.68
CA SER A 9 5.53 -1.56 15.51
C SER A 9 4.11 -1.74 14.96
N CYS A 10 3.53 -2.91 15.18
CA CYS A 10 2.12 -3.16 14.89
C CYS A 10 1.51 -4.12 15.92
N ASN A 11 0.29 -3.81 16.35
CA ASN A 11 -0.44 -4.60 17.35
C ASN A 11 -0.78 -6.00 16.85
N ARG A 12 -0.81 -6.20 15.54
CA ARG A 12 -1.04 -7.51 14.92
C ARG A 12 0.23 -8.35 14.83
N TYR A 13 1.42 -7.73 14.74
CA TYR A 13 2.70 -8.45 14.83
C TYR A 13 2.85 -9.09 16.20
N ASN A 14 2.56 -8.32 17.25
CA ASN A 14 2.65 -8.76 18.64
C ASN A 14 1.66 -9.88 18.99
N ARG A 15 0.62 -10.08 18.17
CA ARG A 15 -0.40 -11.12 18.34
C ARG A 15 -0.21 -12.30 17.38
N ASP A 16 0.81 -12.26 16.52
CA ASP A 16 1.02 -13.24 15.44
C ASP A 16 -0.20 -13.38 14.49
N GLU A 17 -0.99 -12.30 14.39
CA GLU A 17 -2.24 -12.24 13.59
C GLU A 17 -2.00 -11.68 12.19
N CYS A 18 -0.72 -11.57 11.79
CA CYS A 18 -0.27 -11.07 10.50
C CYS A 18 0.90 -11.91 10.00
N VAL A 19 0.70 -13.23 9.94
CA VAL A 19 1.70 -14.24 9.54
C VAL A 19 2.33 -13.93 8.18
N SER A 20 1.55 -13.29 7.29
CA SER A 20 1.97 -12.89 5.93
C SER A 20 2.44 -11.42 5.87
N CYS A 21 2.79 -10.79 7.01
CA CYS A 21 3.30 -9.42 7.02
C CYS A 21 4.73 -9.34 6.50
N HIS A 22 4.86 -8.92 5.26
CA HIS A 22 6.13 -8.74 4.57
C HIS A 22 6.97 -7.53 5.05
N VAL A 23 6.40 -6.64 5.87
CA VAL A 23 7.10 -5.48 6.44
C VAL A 23 7.72 -5.80 7.81
N TYR A 24 7.26 -6.87 8.46
CA TYR A 24 7.62 -7.15 9.85
C TYR A 24 9.10 -7.54 9.98
N GLU A 25 9.54 -8.59 9.31
CA GLU A 25 10.89 -9.12 9.44
C GLU A 25 11.97 -8.06 9.16
N PRO A 26 11.93 -7.30 8.04
CA PRO A 26 13.02 -6.36 7.76
C PRO A 26 12.97 -5.08 8.61
N LEU A 27 11.81 -4.71 9.17
CA LEU A 27 11.76 -3.57 10.09
C LEU A 27 12.21 -3.91 11.50
N MET A 28 12.10 -5.18 11.91
CA MET A 28 12.57 -5.67 13.21
C MET A 28 14.10 -5.75 13.31
N GLU A 29 14.83 -5.68 12.20
CA GLU A 29 16.29 -5.61 12.17
C GLU A 29 16.82 -4.27 12.71
N HIS A 30 16.00 -3.21 12.68
CA HIS A 30 16.38 -1.89 13.18
C HIS A 30 16.27 -1.82 14.72
N PRO A 31 17.16 -1.06 15.40
CA PRO A 31 17.05 -0.82 16.83
C PRO A 31 15.68 -0.22 17.20
N VAL A 32 15.10 -0.65 18.33
CA VAL A 32 13.79 -0.13 18.82
C VAL A 32 13.77 1.40 18.94
N SER A 33 14.91 2.02 19.24
CA SER A 33 15.04 3.48 19.28
C SER A 33 14.81 4.18 17.94
N GLN A 34 14.79 3.44 16.82
CA GLN A 34 14.59 3.93 15.46
C GLN A 34 13.24 3.51 14.86
N TRP A 35 12.38 2.84 15.64
CA TRP A 35 11.09 2.33 15.15
C TRP A 35 10.07 3.43 14.87
N HIS A 36 10.17 4.55 15.59
CA HIS A 36 9.28 5.69 15.45
C HIS A 36 10.00 6.80 14.68
N LEU A 37 9.41 7.26 13.58
CA LEU A 37 9.85 8.50 12.96
C LEU A 37 9.56 9.66 13.92
N THR A 38 10.58 10.43 14.28
CA THR A 38 10.42 11.62 15.12
C THR A 38 9.98 12.83 14.32
N THR A 39 9.44 13.85 15.00
CA THR A 39 9.07 15.12 14.35
C THR A 39 10.27 15.86 13.76
N GLU A 40 11.45 15.78 14.39
CA GLU A 40 12.69 16.37 13.86
C GLU A 40 13.12 15.70 12.56
N GLN A 41 13.14 14.37 12.54
CA GLN A 41 13.41 13.61 11.31
C GLN A 41 12.39 13.94 10.23
N ALA A 42 11.09 13.96 10.55
CA ALA A 42 10.05 14.32 9.59
C ALA A 42 10.26 15.72 9.00
N ARG A 43 10.68 16.72 9.79
CA ARG A 43 11.00 18.06 9.29
C ARG A 43 12.19 18.03 8.33
N SER A 44 13.25 17.32 8.69
CA SER A 44 14.43 17.14 7.83
C SER A 44 14.07 16.44 6.52
N MET A 45 13.26 15.37 6.58
CA MET A 45 12.76 14.67 5.38
C MET A 45 11.92 15.60 4.51
N ALA A 46 10.97 16.32 5.11
CA ALA A 46 10.11 17.24 4.37
C ALA A 46 10.89 18.36 3.68
N GLU A 47 11.91 18.92 4.35
CA GLU A 47 12.81 19.89 3.73
C GLU A 47 13.58 19.29 2.54
N LYS A 48 14.17 18.10 2.72
CA LYS A 48 14.90 17.42 1.65
C LYS A 48 14.00 17.07 0.46
N ILE A 49 12.80 16.55 0.72
CA ILE A 49 11.81 16.20 -0.31
C ILE A 49 11.44 17.42 -1.15
N ARG A 50 11.27 18.61 -0.55
CA ARG A 50 10.99 19.84 -1.31
C ARG A 50 12.15 20.24 -2.23
N ASN A 51 13.38 19.97 -1.80
CA ASN A 51 14.59 20.42 -2.48
C ASN A 51 15.13 19.44 -3.54
N VAL A 52 14.58 18.22 -3.62
CA VAL A 52 14.93 17.23 -4.63
C VAL A 52 13.76 17.09 -5.61
N ASP A 53 13.92 17.58 -6.83
CA ASP A 53 12.83 17.71 -7.82
C ASP A 53 12.01 16.43 -8.02
N VAL A 54 12.67 15.28 -8.17
CA VAL A 54 11.98 13.99 -8.37
C VAL A 54 11.15 13.61 -7.14
N LEU A 55 11.69 13.80 -5.93
CA LEU A 55 10.97 13.52 -4.69
C LEU A 55 9.78 14.47 -4.51
N ASN A 56 9.97 15.76 -4.83
CA ASN A 56 8.91 16.74 -4.76
C ASN A 56 7.77 16.38 -5.75
N GLN A 57 8.09 16.03 -7.00
CA GLN A 57 7.09 15.60 -7.98
C GLN A 57 6.30 14.38 -7.52
N LEU A 58 6.97 13.38 -6.94
CA LEU A 58 6.32 12.21 -6.36
C LEU A 58 5.43 12.59 -5.16
N ALA A 59 5.86 13.53 -4.32
CA ALA A 59 5.08 14.03 -3.19
C ALA A 59 3.83 14.82 -3.63
N GLN A 60 3.91 15.58 -4.73
CA GLN A 60 2.75 16.32 -5.24
C GLN A 60 1.62 15.40 -5.70
N GLN A 61 1.90 14.14 -6.03
CA GLN A 61 0.86 13.14 -6.29
C GLN A 61 0.16 12.74 -4.99
N GLU A 62 0.94 12.23 -4.03
CA GLU A 62 0.48 11.84 -2.70
C GLU A 62 1.69 11.47 -1.82
N ILE A 63 1.60 11.77 -0.52
CA ILE A 63 2.46 11.20 0.54
C ILE A 63 1.62 10.26 1.39
N ASN A 64 1.99 8.97 1.40
CA ASN A 64 1.39 7.94 2.24
C ASN A 64 2.22 7.75 3.51
N LEU A 65 1.58 7.80 4.66
CA LEU A 65 2.17 7.49 5.97
C LEU A 65 1.80 6.06 6.34
N THR A 66 2.80 5.19 6.43
CA THR A 66 2.64 3.74 6.59
C THR A 66 3.79 3.10 7.38
N GLY A 67 4.03 1.79 7.23
CA GLY A 67 5.07 1.00 7.88
C GLY A 67 4.44 -0.23 8.54
N GLY A 68 4.56 -0.32 9.86
CA GLY A 68 3.74 -1.16 10.73
C GLY A 68 2.33 -0.59 10.88
N GLU A 69 1.99 -0.15 12.09
CA GLU A 69 0.70 0.52 12.34
C GLU A 69 0.93 2.01 12.64
N ALA A 70 0.83 2.84 11.60
CA ALA A 70 1.16 4.28 11.65
C ALA A 70 0.54 5.03 12.84
N THR A 71 -0.66 4.65 13.28
CA THR A 71 -1.35 5.30 14.41
C THR A 71 -0.73 5.00 15.78
N GLN A 72 0.19 4.03 15.89
CA GLN A 72 0.95 3.80 17.12
C GLN A 72 1.97 4.90 17.36
N ASN A 73 2.53 5.51 16.31
CA ASN A 73 3.47 6.60 16.45
C ASN A 73 2.80 7.74 17.25
N PRO A 74 3.39 8.14 18.40
CA PRO A 74 2.78 9.12 19.29
C PRO A 74 2.63 10.51 18.67
N ASP A 75 3.48 10.83 17.71
CA ASP A 75 3.59 12.14 17.08
C ASP A 75 2.96 12.17 15.68
N ILE A 76 2.23 11.12 15.28
CA ILE A 76 1.70 10.95 13.92
C ILE A 76 0.87 12.13 13.42
N VAL A 77 0.14 12.82 14.30
CA VAL A 77 -0.65 14.00 13.95
C VAL A 77 0.26 15.16 13.53
N GLU A 78 1.36 15.39 14.27
CA GLU A 78 2.32 16.44 13.94
C GLU A 78 3.16 16.07 12.71
N ILE A 79 3.54 14.79 12.57
CA ILE A 79 4.19 14.27 11.36
C ILE A 79 3.32 14.48 10.13
N CYS A 80 2.01 14.23 10.24
CA CYS A 80 1.04 14.51 9.18
C CYS A 80 1.05 15.99 8.80
N ARG A 81 0.98 16.92 9.76
CA ARG A 81 1.08 18.37 9.50
C ARG A 81 2.39 18.77 8.81
N ILE A 82 3.51 18.17 9.24
CA ILE A 82 4.81 18.42 8.64
C ILE A 82 4.80 18.03 7.16
N PHE A 83 4.33 16.83 6.81
CA PHE A 83 4.24 16.42 5.41
C PHE A 83 3.15 17.16 4.61
N GLN A 84 2.08 17.63 5.29
CA GLN A 84 1.08 18.50 4.65
C GLN A 84 1.66 19.85 4.20
N SER A 85 2.77 20.28 4.79
CA SER A 85 3.51 21.46 4.31
C SER A 85 4.39 21.19 3.08
N VAL A 86 4.39 19.97 2.54
CA VAL A 86 4.98 19.60 1.25
C VAL A 86 3.89 19.45 0.19
N THR A 87 2.78 18.78 0.52
CA THR A 87 1.62 18.53 -0.36
C THR A 87 0.34 18.49 0.47
N PRO A 88 -0.82 18.97 -0.02
CA PRO A 88 -2.09 18.74 0.67
C PRO A 88 -2.55 17.28 0.57
N HIS A 89 -1.97 16.48 -0.33
CA HIS A 89 -2.34 15.10 -0.59
C HIS A 89 -1.60 14.15 0.35
N VAL A 90 -1.91 14.23 1.65
CA VAL A 90 -1.37 13.29 2.64
C VAL A 90 -2.42 12.25 2.98
N CYS A 91 -2.02 10.99 2.94
CA CYS A 91 -2.83 9.86 3.35
C CYS A 91 -2.13 9.06 4.47
N LEU A 92 -2.91 8.47 5.37
CA LEU A 92 -2.44 7.52 6.36
C LEU A 92 -3.07 6.16 6.12
N HIS A 93 -2.27 5.09 6.16
CA HIS A 93 -2.76 3.72 6.10
C HIS A 93 -2.83 3.13 7.52
N THR A 94 -3.93 2.44 7.85
CA THR A 94 -4.12 1.80 9.15
C THR A 94 -4.79 0.44 9.04
N ASN A 95 -4.47 -0.47 9.98
CA ASN A 95 -5.21 -1.70 10.16
C ASN A 95 -6.58 -1.50 10.82
N LEU A 96 -6.90 -0.31 11.33
CA LEU A 96 -8.16 0.03 12.02
C LEU A 96 -8.59 -0.95 13.14
N ASP A 97 -7.69 -1.80 13.63
CA ASP A 97 -7.92 -2.71 14.74
C ASP A 97 -7.71 -1.93 16.04
N ILE A 98 -8.76 -1.19 16.43
CA ILE A 98 -8.80 -0.25 17.54
C ILE A 98 -9.79 -0.75 18.59
N LEU A 99 -9.36 -0.79 19.85
CA LEU A 99 -10.17 -1.40 20.92
C LEU A 99 -11.32 -0.51 21.43
N SER A 100 -11.21 0.82 21.28
CA SER A 100 -12.16 1.76 21.86
C SER A 100 -12.04 3.16 21.28
N GLU A 101 -13.17 3.87 21.21
CA GLU A 101 -13.22 5.30 20.90
C GLU A 101 -12.44 6.15 21.91
N LYS A 102 -12.23 5.65 23.13
CA LYS A 102 -11.43 6.33 24.15
C LYS A 102 -9.92 6.18 23.92
N SER A 103 -9.50 5.35 22.97
CA SER A 103 -8.08 5.08 22.74
C SER A 103 -7.36 6.27 22.12
N LYS A 104 -6.08 6.44 22.46
CA LYS A 104 -5.23 7.46 21.84
C LYS A 104 -5.12 7.28 20.32
N ARG A 105 -5.09 6.03 19.84
CA ARG A 105 -5.04 5.70 18.40
C ARG A 105 -6.27 6.25 17.66
N TRP A 106 -7.47 6.07 18.21
CA TRP A 106 -8.69 6.65 17.61
C TRP A 106 -8.66 8.18 17.58
N HIS A 107 -8.27 8.82 18.68
CA HIS A 107 -8.19 10.28 18.75
C HIS A 107 -7.22 10.85 17.71
N ARG A 108 -6.06 10.20 17.51
CA ARG A 108 -5.10 10.58 16.46
C ARG A 108 -5.71 10.49 15.06
N LEU A 109 -6.47 9.43 14.75
CA LEU A 109 -7.17 9.31 13.47
C LEU A 109 -8.22 10.41 13.27
N LEU A 110 -9.01 10.72 14.31
CA LEU A 110 -9.97 11.81 14.27
C LEU A 110 -9.30 13.15 13.99
N GLU A 111 -8.15 13.42 14.62
CA GLU A 111 -7.38 14.63 14.37
C GLU A 111 -6.83 14.69 12.94
N ILE A 112 -6.30 13.57 12.42
CA ILE A 112 -5.78 13.48 11.04
C ILE A 112 -6.88 13.73 10.00
N MET A 113 -8.04 13.11 10.14
CA MET A 113 -9.17 13.37 9.23
C MET A 113 -9.67 14.82 9.33
N LYS A 114 -9.67 15.42 10.52
CA LYS A 114 -10.00 16.85 10.70
C LYS A 114 -8.98 17.80 10.07
N LEU A 115 -7.72 17.36 9.91
CA LEU A 115 -6.69 18.09 9.16
C LEU A 115 -6.88 17.95 7.63
N GLY A 116 -7.88 17.20 7.17
CA GLY A 116 -8.16 16.98 5.75
C GLY A 116 -7.27 15.93 5.09
N ALA A 117 -6.48 15.18 5.86
CA ALA A 117 -5.75 14.02 5.34
C ALA A 117 -6.68 12.82 5.19
N ARG A 118 -6.48 12.02 4.14
CA ARG A 118 -7.26 10.79 3.89
C ARG A 118 -6.76 9.68 4.80
N VAL A 119 -7.64 8.85 5.33
CA VAL A 119 -7.27 7.63 6.06
C VAL A 119 -7.77 6.41 5.30
N ASP A 120 -6.84 5.58 4.83
CA ASP A 120 -7.11 4.34 4.13
C ASP A 120 -6.91 3.14 5.06
N ILE A 121 -7.56 2.02 4.75
CA ILE A 121 -7.56 0.85 5.62
C ILE A 121 -7.00 -0.37 4.92
N THR A 122 -6.44 -1.29 5.69
CA THR A 122 -6.30 -2.69 5.29
C THR A 122 -7.39 -3.51 5.96
N LEU A 123 -8.18 -4.23 5.17
CA LEU A 123 -9.24 -5.09 5.67
C LEU A 123 -8.63 -6.33 6.35
N TYR A 124 -9.11 -6.63 7.55
CA TYR A 124 -8.70 -7.82 8.29
C TYR A 124 -9.95 -8.56 8.80
N PRO A 125 -10.38 -9.65 8.15
CA PRO A 125 -11.56 -10.42 8.56
C PRO A 125 -11.58 -10.79 10.04
N THR A 126 -10.42 -11.10 10.62
CA THR A 126 -10.31 -11.49 12.04
C THR A 126 -10.60 -10.37 13.04
N ALA A 127 -10.47 -9.10 12.63
CA ALA A 127 -10.78 -7.93 13.46
C ALA A 127 -12.07 -7.22 13.01
N TRP A 128 -12.76 -7.76 12.01
CA TRP A 128 -13.88 -7.09 11.35
C TRP A 128 -15.03 -6.81 12.31
N GLU A 129 -15.63 -7.86 12.88
CA GLU A 129 -16.79 -7.73 13.76
C GLU A 129 -16.44 -7.13 15.12
N SER A 130 -15.24 -7.41 15.64
CA SER A 130 -14.83 -6.95 16.96
C SER A 130 -14.43 -5.48 16.99
N SER A 131 -13.99 -4.92 15.84
CA SER A 131 -13.45 -3.56 15.79
C SER A 131 -13.68 -2.86 14.45
N GLN A 132 -13.11 -3.36 13.34
CA GLN A 132 -12.98 -2.57 12.11
C GLN A 132 -14.32 -2.10 11.55
N LYS A 133 -15.36 -2.95 11.58
CA LYS A 133 -16.70 -2.64 11.03
C LYS A 133 -17.27 -1.37 11.68
N TYR A 134 -17.13 -1.23 12.99
CA TYR A 134 -17.63 -0.08 13.73
C TYR A 134 -16.86 1.19 13.37
N PHE A 135 -15.53 1.16 13.49
CA PHE A 135 -14.69 2.34 13.24
C PHE A 135 -14.70 2.78 11.79
N LEU A 136 -14.82 1.84 10.84
CA LEU A 136 -15.00 2.17 9.44
C LEU A 136 -16.31 2.96 9.25
N GLY A 137 -17.37 2.54 9.92
CA GLY A 137 -18.64 3.26 9.94
C GLY A 137 -18.52 4.71 10.40
N GLU A 138 -17.69 4.96 11.41
CA GLU A 138 -17.44 6.32 11.92
C GLU A 138 -16.51 7.13 11.01
N MET A 139 -15.48 6.50 10.43
CA MET A 139 -14.61 7.14 9.44
C MET A 139 -15.36 7.66 8.22
N LEU A 140 -16.32 6.88 7.69
CA LEU A 140 -17.13 7.28 6.54
C LEU A 140 -17.99 8.55 6.78
N ARG A 141 -18.14 8.99 8.03
CA ARG A 141 -18.84 10.25 8.36
C ARG A 141 -17.90 11.46 8.31
N LEU A 142 -16.60 11.23 8.22
CA LEU A 142 -15.54 12.23 8.37
C LEU A 142 -14.72 12.43 7.09
N GLN A 143 -14.79 11.50 6.13
CA GLN A 143 -14.14 11.61 4.83
C GLN A 143 -15.05 11.08 3.72
N ASP A 144 -14.86 11.62 2.52
CA ASP A 144 -15.61 11.29 1.30
C ASP A 144 -14.82 10.38 0.34
N LYS A 145 -13.62 9.94 0.74
CA LYS A 145 -12.74 9.07 -0.05
C LYS A 145 -12.14 8.01 0.85
N LEU A 146 -12.03 6.79 0.31
CA LEU A 146 -11.43 5.66 1.01
C LEU A 146 -10.81 4.69 0.01
N ILE A 147 -9.58 4.27 0.27
CA ILE A 147 -9.03 3.04 -0.31
C ILE A 147 -9.08 1.92 0.73
N VAL A 148 -9.57 0.76 0.30
CA VAL A 148 -9.51 -0.48 1.08
C VAL A 148 -8.49 -1.41 0.43
N ASN A 149 -7.41 -1.67 1.15
CA ASN A 149 -6.46 -2.73 0.80
C ASN A 149 -7.04 -4.08 1.24
N VAL A 150 -7.23 -4.98 0.29
CA VAL A 150 -7.76 -6.33 0.49
C VAL A 150 -6.61 -7.30 0.29
N VAL A 151 -6.11 -7.87 1.38
CA VAL A 151 -4.96 -8.79 1.36
C VAL A 151 -5.50 -10.22 1.42
N TYR A 152 -5.27 -11.04 0.39
CA TYR A 152 -5.95 -12.35 0.28
C TYR A 152 -5.04 -13.51 -0.13
N GLU A 153 -5.14 -14.66 0.55
CA GLU A 153 -4.30 -15.85 0.28
C GLU A 153 -4.91 -16.81 -0.76
N SER A 154 -6.21 -16.71 -0.99
CA SER A 154 -6.95 -17.56 -1.92
C SER A 154 -8.17 -16.84 -2.48
N LEU A 155 -8.78 -17.40 -3.53
CA LEU A 155 -10.05 -16.88 -4.06
C LEU A 155 -11.19 -16.93 -3.04
N SER A 156 -11.21 -17.95 -2.17
CA SER A 156 -12.19 -18.07 -1.10
C SER A 156 -12.04 -16.95 -0.06
N ASP A 157 -10.80 -16.63 0.30
CA ASP A 157 -10.48 -15.51 1.19
C ASP A 157 -10.88 -14.17 0.57
N LEU A 158 -10.52 -13.95 -0.70
CA LEU A 158 -10.92 -12.76 -1.45
C LEU A 158 -12.45 -12.63 -1.52
N GLN A 159 -13.17 -13.71 -1.82
CA GLN A 159 -14.63 -13.74 -1.85
C GLN A 159 -15.22 -13.34 -0.50
N ASN A 160 -14.71 -13.91 0.59
CA ASN A 160 -15.15 -13.60 1.94
C ASN A 160 -14.96 -12.11 2.25
N GLN A 161 -13.77 -11.58 1.98
CA GLN A 161 -13.44 -10.17 2.19
C GLN A 161 -14.33 -9.20 1.38
N ILE A 162 -14.56 -9.49 0.09
CA ILE A 162 -15.47 -8.70 -0.75
C ILE A 162 -16.91 -8.77 -0.19
N ASN A 163 -17.35 -9.94 0.26
CA ASN A 163 -18.69 -10.10 0.85
C ASN A 163 -18.86 -9.33 2.18
N LEU A 164 -17.82 -9.22 3.00
CA LEU A 164 -17.83 -8.39 4.22
C LEU A 164 -18.06 -6.92 3.87
N LEU A 165 -17.29 -6.40 2.91
CA LEU A 165 -17.43 -5.01 2.43
C LEU A 165 -18.80 -4.79 1.79
N LEU A 166 -19.25 -5.72 0.95
CA LEU A 166 -20.54 -5.62 0.26
C LEU A 166 -21.69 -5.54 1.26
N SER A 167 -21.71 -6.45 2.24
CA SER A 167 -22.75 -6.48 3.28
C SER A 167 -22.77 -5.17 4.06
N PHE A 168 -21.60 -4.66 4.44
CA PHE A 168 -21.48 -3.39 5.15
C PHE A 168 -21.99 -2.19 4.34
N PHE A 169 -21.59 -2.05 3.07
CA PHE A 169 -22.05 -0.92 2.26
C PHE A 169 -23.55 -1.02 1.89
N ILE A 170 -24.10 -2.23 1.80
CA ILE A 170 -25.57 -2.41 1.71
C ILE A 170 -26.26 -1.88 2.97
N GLU A 171 -25.74 -2.21 4.17
CA GLU A 171 -26.27 -1.72 5.45
C GLU A 171 -26.19 -0.18 5.58
N LYS A 172 -25.20 0.46 4.95
CA LYS A 172 -25.05 1.93 4.95
C LYS A 172 -26.06 2.67 4.06
N GLY A 173 -26.81 1.97 3.22
CA GLY A 173 -27.92 2.53 2.46
C GLY A 173 -27.54 3.09 1.08
N SER A 174 -28.51 3.73 0.42
CA SER A 174 -28.45 4.04 -1.01
C SER A 174 -27.36 5.04 -1.42
N THR A 175 -26.81 5.84 -0.50
CA THR A 175 -25.67 6.73 -0.78
C THR A 175 -24.47 5.97 -1.36
N TYR A 176 -24.32 4.70 -0.99
CA TYR A 176 -23.22 3.85 -1.41
C TYR A 176 -23.62 2.85 -2.50
N SER A 177 -24.72 3.08 -3.23
CA SER A 177 -25.21 2.13 -4.24
C SER A 177 -24.14 1.82 -5.31
N HIS A 178 -23.40 2.83 -5.77
CA HIS A 178 -22.30 2.69 -6.73
C HIS A 178 -21.15 1.81 -6.18
N VAL A 179 -20.85 1.92 -4.89
CA VAL A 179 -19.91 1.02 -4.19
C VAL A 179 -20.44 -0.41 -4.17
N THR A 180 -21.71 -0.59 -3.82
CA THR A 180 -22.32 -1.93 -3.78
C THR A 180 -22.38 -2.59 -5.15
N GLU A 181 -22.52 -1.81 -6.23
CA GLU A 181 -22.48 -2.31 -7.61
C GLU A 181 -21.10 -2.85 -7.95
N LEU A 182 -20.05 -2.08 -7.69
CA LEU A 182 -18.67 -2.53 -7.89
C LEU A 182 -18.36 -3.81 -7.09
N LEU A 183 -18.72 -3.82 -5.80
CA LEU A 183 -18.47 -4.97 -4.93
C LEU A 183 -19.27 -6.22 -5.37
N LYS A 184 -20.48 -6.05 -5.92
CA LYS A 184 -21.23 -7.16 -6.53
C LYS A 184 -20.53 -7.69 -7.78
N THR A 185 -20.03 -6.81 -8.65
CA THR A 185 -19.25 -7.26 -9.82
C THR A 185 -18.03 -8.09 -9.40
N TYR A 186 -17.28 -7.65 -8.40
CA TYR A 186 -16.20 -8.46 -7.84
C TYR A 186 -16.72 -9.80 -7.30
N ALA A 187 -17.75 -9.77 -6.44
CA ALA A 187 -18.30 -10.98 -5.82
C ALA A 187 -18.77 -12.01 -6.86
N ASP A 188 -19.46 -11.58 -7.90
CA ASP A 188 -19.97 -12.46 -8.97
C ASP A 188 -18.82 -13.05 -9.79
N LYS A 189 -17.83 -12.24 -10.17
CA LYS A 189 -16.65 -12.71 -10.92
C LYS A 189 -15.82 -13.72 -10.13
N ILE A 190 -15.57 -13.45 -8.85
CA ILE A 190 -14.81 -14.37 -7.98
C ILE A 190 -15.58 -15.68 -7.76
N ALA A 191 -16.90 -15.61 -7.59
CA ALA A 191 -17.74 -16.80 -7.43
C ALA A 191 -17.73 -17.67 -8.69
N THR A 192 -17.84 -17.07 -9.87
CA THR A 192 -17.71 -17.77 -11.15
C THR A 192 -16.33 -18.41 -11.28
N LEU A 193 -15.26 -17.66 -11.01
CA LEU A 193 -13.89 -18.14 -11.10
C LEU A 193 -13.65 -19.33 -10.15
N THR A 194 -14.10 -19.24 -8.90
CA THR A 194 -13.97 -20.31 -7.91
C THR A 194 -14.74 -21.57 -8.32
N LYS A 195 -15.88 -21.42 -8.97
CA LYS A 195 -16.73 -22.55 -9.40
C LYS A 195 -16.20 -23.24 -10.66
N GLU A 196 -15.78 -22.46 -11.65
CA GLU A 196 -15.38 -22.98 -12.98
C GLU A 196 -13.91 -23.36 -13.02
N HIS A 197 -13.09 -22.73 -12.17
CA HIS A 197 -11.64 -22.85 -12.15
C HIS A 197 -11.09 -22.91 -10.72
N PRO A 198 -11.36 -24.00 -9.96
CA PRO A 198 -10.92 -24.13 -8.57
C PRO A 198 -9.39 -24.11 -8.41
N ASP A 199 -8.65 -24.55 -9.44
CA ASP A 199 -7.18 -24.50 -9.51
C ASP A 199 -6.68 -23.27 -10.31
N CYS A 200 -7.40 -22.15 -10.20
CA CYS A 200 -7.14 -20.92 -10.97
C CYS A 200 -5.66 -20.51 -10.90
N ASP A 201 -5.03 -20.41 -12.08
CA ASP A 201 -3.71 -19.81 -12.20
C ASP A 201 -3.78 -18.29 -12.37
N GLU A 202 -2.60 -17.65 -12.30
CA GLU A 202 -2.43 -16.20 -12.38
C GLU A 202 -2.96 -15.60 -13.70
N LYS A 203 -2.79 -16.32 -14.82
CA LYS A 203 -3.26 -15.91 -16.14
C LYS A 203 -4.78 -15.89 -16.19
N MET A 204 -5.41 -16.92 -15.65
CA MET A 204 -6.85 -17.06 -15.59
C MET A 204 -7.48 -16.03 -14.65
N PHE A 205 -6.85 -15.76 -13.51
CA PHE A 205 -7.23 -14.70 -12.59
C PHE A 205 -7.21 -13.32 -13.28
N THR A 206 -6.10 -13.01 -13.94
CA THR A 206 -5.92 -11.73 -14.65
C THR A 206 -6.91 -11.58 -15.80
N MET A 207 -7.17 -12.65 -16.55
CA MET A 207 -8.16 -12.64 -17.63
C MET A 207 -9.58 -12.35 -17.12
N HIS A 208 -9.95 -12.92 -15.96
CA HIS A 208 -11.31 -12.78 -15.42
C HIS A 208 -11.54 -11.48 -14.66
N LEU A 209 -10.51 -10.93 -13.98
CA LEU A 209 -10.65 -9.73 -13.17
C LEU A 209 -10.05 -8.47 -13.82
N GLY A 210 -9.21 -8.60 -14.84
CA GLY A 210 -8.46 -7.50 -15.45
C GLY A 210 -9.27 -6.44 -16.18
N ASP A 211 -10.56 -6.65 -16.36
CA ASP A 211 -11.51 -5.64 -16.87
C ASP A 211 -12.44 -5.08 -15.80
N THR A 212 -12.21 -5.40 -14.53
CA THR A 212 -12.98 -4.86 -13.39
C THR A 212 -12.38 -3.52 -12.98
N GLU A 213 -13.25 -2.53 -12.77
CA GLU A 213 -12.83 -1.21 -12.30
C GLU A 213 -12.25 -1.30 -10.88
N ALA A 214 -11.24 -0.47 -10.58
CA ALA A 214 -10.68 -0.40 -9.22
C ALA A 214 -11.38 0.65 -8.34
N PHE A 215 -12.19 1.52 -8.94
CA PHE A 215 -12.84 2.64 -8.24
C PHE A 215 -14.33 2.64 -8.48
N ALA A 216 -15.08 2.99 -7.43
CA ALA A 216 -16.48 3.35 -7.53
C ALA A 216 -16.62 4.81 -7.11
N ARG A 217 -17.21 5.66 -7.97
CA ARG A 217 -17.25 7.10 -7.74
C ARG A 217 -18.64 7.70 -7.95
N ASN A 218 -19.02 8.58 -7.04
CA ASN A 218 -19.98 9.65 -7.28
C ASN A 218 -19.49 10.95 -6.58
N PRO A 219 -20.24 12.06 -6.66
CA PRO A 219 -19.87 13.30 -5.95
C PRO A 219 -19.84 13.17 -4.42
N GLU A 220 -20.63 12.27 -3.85
CA GLU A 220 -20.77 12.10 -2.40
C GLU A 220 -19.68 11.24 -1.78
N PHE A 221 -19.15 10.26 -2.52
CA PHE A 221 -18.16 9.32 -2.03
C PHE A 221 -17.35 8.69 -3.17
N THR A 222 -16.09 8.38 -2.89
CA THR A 222 -15.24 7.56 -3.77
C THR A 222 -14.62 6.42 -2.99
N LEU A 223 -14.87 5.18 -3.44
CA LEU A 223 -14.16 3.99 -2.99
C LEU A 223 -13.08 3.60 -3.99
N GLY A 224 -11.90 3.26 -3.51
CA GLY A 224 -10.91 2.46 -4.23
C GLY A 224 -10.71 1.09 -3.60
N LEU A 225 -10.54 0.07 -4.42
CA LEU A 225 -10.14 -1.27 -4.00
C LEU A 225 -8.72 -1.55 -4.48
N SER A 226 -7.86 -1.90 -3.53
CA SER A 226 -6.48 -2.31 -3.78
C SER A 226 -6.37 -3.79 -3.43
N LEU A 227 -6.36 -4.65 -4.46
CA LEU A 227 -6.31 -6.10 -4.29
C LEU A 227 -4.86 -6.56 -4.23
N LEU A 228 -4.47 -7.10 -3.07
CA LEU A 228 -3.11 -7.51 -2.76
C LEU A 228 -3.12 -9.02 -2.49
N PRO A 229 -2.72 -9.88 -3.45
CA PRO A 229 -2.57 -11.29 -3.16
C PRO A 229 -1.55 -11.46 -2.04
N ALA A 230 -1.94 -12.08 -0.93
CA ALA A 230 -1.11 -12.31 0.22
C ALA A 230 0.05 -13.22 -0.18
N PHE A 231 1.24 -12.66 0.01
CA PHE A 231 2.46 -13.18 -0.50
C PHE A 231 2.97 -14.25 0.47
N ASN A 232 2.89 -15.52 0.09
CA ASN A 232 3.92 -16.43 0.58
C ASN A 232 5.22 -15.94 -0.03
N VAL A 233 6.01 -15.27 0.80
CA VAL A 233 7.38 -14.89 0.52
C VAL A 233 8.23 -16.05 1.01
N ASP A 234 8.90 -16.74 0.09
CA ASP A 234 9.84 -17.78 0.48
C ASP A 234 11.03 -17.18 1.25
N ASP A 235 11.88 -18.04 1.83
CA ASP A 235 13.06 -17.62 2.60
C ASP A 235 14.03 -16.72 1.79
N ASN A 236 13.88 -16.67 0.46
CA ASN A 236 14.69 -15.87 -0.46
C ASN A 236 14.01 -14.54 -0.86
N GLY A 237 12.80 -14.24 -0.37
CA GLY A 237 12.06 -13.05 -0.77
C GLY A 237 11.13 -13.23 -1.98
N GLN A 238 10.89 -14.46 -2.46
CA GLN A 238 10.15 -14.77 -3.70
C GLN A 238 8.68 -15.05 -3.45
N ARG A 239 7.80 -14.60 -4.36
CA ARG A 239 6.35 -14.65 -4.20
C ARG A 239 5.72 -15.76 -5.04
N SER A 240 4.65 -16.38 -4.53
CA SER A 240 3.85 -17.36 -5.28
C SER A 240 2.96 -16.74 -6.38
N MET A 241 2.57 -15.46 -6.28
CA MET A 241 1.84 -14.71 -7.31
C MET A 241 2.41 -13.28 -7.44
N THR A 242 2.65 -12.80 -8.67
CA THR A 242 3.41 -11.56 -8.94
C THR A 242 2.67 -10.49 -9.74
N SER A 243 1.46 -10.78 -10.24
CA SER A 243 0.64 -9.84 -10.99
C SER A 243 -0.57 -9.37 -10.18
N MET A 244 -0.77 -8.05 -10.21
CA MET A 244 -2.07 -7.44 -9.96
C MET A 244 -2.68 -7.21 -11.35
N PRO A 245 -3.93 -7.61 -11.62
CA PRO A 245 -4.61 -7.14 -12.81
C PRO A 245 -4.56 -5.61 -12.81
N PHE A 246 -3.93 -5.03 -13.82
CA PHE A 246 -3.86 -3.58 -13.99
C PHE A 246 -5.29 -3.03 -14.18
N PRO A 247 -5.69 -1.99 -13.44
CA PRO A 247 -6.96 -1.34 -13.72
C PRO A 247 -6.92 -0.68 -15.11
N LYS A 248 -8.05 -0.72 -15.83
CA LYS A 248 -8.22 -0.07 -17.14
C LYS A 248 -8.41 1.45 -17.02
N ASP A 249 -8.77 1.94 -15.83
CA ASP A 249 -9.14 3.34 -15.62
C ASP A 249 -7.93 4.24 -15.41
N GLN A 250 -8.03 5.47 -15.90
CA GLN A 250 -7.09 6.53 -15.50
C GLN A 250 -7.26 6.79 -14.00
N TYR A 251 -6.22 6.52 -13.21
CA TYR A 251 -6.23 6.63 -11.74
C TYR A 251 -6.81 7.98 -11.25
N PHE A 252 -7.99 7.93 -10.61
CA PHE A 252 -8.77 9.13 -10.25
C PHE A 252 -8.60 9.57 -8.79
N ILE A 253 -8.04 8.70 -7.94
CA ILE A 253 -7.47 9.04 -6.63
C ILE A 253 -5.95 9.11 -6.86
N GLY A 254 -5.20 9.97 -6.18
CA GLY A 254 -3.76 10.24 -6.40
C GLY A 254 -2.79 9.07 -6.17
N CYS A 255 -3.20 7.82 -6.44
CA CYS A 255 -2.47 6.58 -6.26
C CYS A 255 -2.13 5.95 -7.63
N PRO A 256 -0.94 6.23 -8.19
CA PRO A 256 -0.38 5.47 -9.30
C PRO A 256 0.47 4.33 -8.73
N ALA A 257 -0.09 3.13 -8.65
CA ALA A 257 0.69 1.93 -8.36
C ALA A 257 0.68 0.99 -9.57
N ALA A 258 1.29 1.42 -10.67
CA ALA A 258 1.68 0.51 -11.74
C ALA A 258 2.95 -0.24 -11.29
N ARG A 259 2.90 -1.59 -11.24
CA ARG A 259 4.09 -2.40 -10.91
C ARG A 259 5.16 -2.19 -11.99
N GLY A 260 6.34 -1.73 -11.58
CA GLY A 260 7.52 -1.60 -12.46
C GLY A 260 7.80 -0.19 -13.01
N SER A 261 6.96 0.80 -12.73
CA SER A 261 7.28 2.23 -12.92
C SER A 261 7.76 2.85 -11.60
N ILE A 262 8.61 3.88 -11.65
CA ILE A 262 9.12 4.62 -10.47
C ILE A 262 8.01 5.52 -9.87
N ASP A 263 6.76 5.07 -9.91
CA ASP A 263 5.60 5.88 -9.51
C ASP A 263 5.40 5.88 -7.99
N ILE A 264 6.08 4.99 -7.25
CA ILE A 264 6.14 4.97 -5.79
C ILE A 264 7.59 4.84 -5.32
N MET A 265 8.03 5.76 -4.47
CA MET A 265 9.28 5.66 -3.72
C MET A 265 8.98 5.41 -2.26
N THR A 266 9.49 4.33 -1.70
CA THR A 266 9.39 4.04 -0.27
C THR A 266 10.57 4.67 0.47
N ILE A 267 10.28 5.38 1.56
CA ILE A 267 11.26 6.01 2.45
C ILE A 267 11.09 5.40 3.84
N GLN A 268 12.11 4.67 4.33
CA GLN A 268 12.10 4.10 5.67
C GLN A 268 12.33 5.17 6.76
N GLN A 269 12.05 4.84 8.02
CA GLN A 269 12.24 5.74 9.18
C GLN A 269 13.70 6.23 9.30
N ASN A 270 14.66 5.39 8.91
CA ASN A 270 16.09 5.71 8.88
C ASN A 270 16.49 6.56 7.65
N GLY A 271 15.53 6.92 6.80
CA GLY A 271 15.70 7.72 5.59
C GLY A 271 16.07 6.94 4.34
N GLU A 272 16.34 5.64 4.41
CA GLU A 272 16.69 4.84 3.22
C GLU A 272 15.56 4.81 2.20
N MET A 273 15.91 5.03 0.93
CA MET A 273 14.97 5.11 -0.18
C MET A 273 15.06 3.87 -1.07
N THR A 274 13.92 3.25 -1.37
CA THR A 274 13.81 2.08 -2.25
C THR A 274 12.66 2.26 -3.26
N PRO A 275 12.79 1.74 -4.49
CA PRO A 275 11.81 1.96 -5.56
C PRO A 275 10.61 1.00 -5.44
N CYS A 276 10.56 0.19 -4.38
CA CYS A 276 9.59 -0.88 -4.29
C CYS A 276 8.25 -0.33 -3.78
N CYS A 277 7.29 -0.32 -4.71
CA CYS A 277 5.86 -0.05 -4.53
C CYS A 277 5.20 -1.05 -3.58
N ASP A 278 5.80 -2.24 -3.45
CA ASP A 278 5.35 -3.28 -2.57
C ASP A 278 6.16 -3.18 -1.29
N VAL A 279 5.48 -2.83 -0.20
CA VAL A 279 5.99 -2.63 1.17
C VAL A 279 6.77 -3.88 1.68
N GLY A 280 6.77 -4.97 0.89
CA GLY A 280 7.26 -6.30 1.20
C GLY A 280 8.50 -6.79 0.49
N ASN A 281 9.30 -5.90 -0.09
CA ASN A 281 10.66 -6.27 -0.44
C ASN A 281 11.62 -5.13 -0.09
N LEU A 282 11.85 -4.93 1.22
CA LEU A 282 12.87 -4.00 1.73
C LEU A 282 14.30 -4.44 1.34
N LYS A 283 14.46 -5.64 0.77
CA LYS A 283 15.68 -6.15 0.14
C LYS A 283 15.79 -5.77 -1.35
N CYS A 284 14.83 -5.03 -1.91
CA CYS A 284 14.87 -4.55 -3.28
C CYS A 284 16.15 -3.76 -3.54
N GLN A 285 16.86 -4.18 -4.59
CA GLN A 285 17.94 -3.43 -5.19
C GLN A 285 17.45 -2.80 -6.49
N PRO A 286 18.01 -1.66 -6.89
CA PRO A 286 19.05 -0.87 -6.21
C PRO A 286 18.49 0.09 -5.13
N LYS A 287 19.34 0.54 -4.18
CA LYS A 287 19.00 1.59 -3.19
C LYS A 287 19.14 2.99 -3.82
N PHE A 288 18.18 3.88 -3.58
CA PHE A 288 18.08 5.20 -4.23
C PHE A 288 18.68 6.35 -3.41
N GLY A 289 19.37 6.02 -2.31
CA GLY A 289 19.98 6.97 -1.39
C GLY A 289 19.26 7.03 -0.05
N ASN A 290 19.56 8.07 0.74
CA ASN A 290 19.00 8.29 2.06
C ASN A 290 18.61 9.75 2.25
N VAL A 291 17.33 10.02 2.49
CA VAL A 291 16.77 11.38 2.57
C VAL A 291 17.23 12.16 3.82
N LEU A 292 17.72 11.46 4.86
CA LEU A 292 18.24 12.08 6.08
C LEU A 292 19.74 12.38 5.99
N ASN A 293 20.50 11.48 5.37
CA ASN A 293 21.97 11.50 5.44
C ASN A 293 22.64 12.05 4.17
N ASP A 294 22.06 11.80 3.00
CA ASP A 294 22.68 12.20 1.73
C ASP A 294 22.35 13.66 1.38
N SER A 295 23.27 14.36 0.69
CA SER A 295 22.96 15.64 0.05
C SER A 295 21.98 15.46 -1.12
N PRO A 296 21.27 16.52 -1.55
CA PRO A 296 20.44 16.47 -2.76
C PRO A 296 21.20 15.95 -3.99
N GLU A 297 22.46 16.36 -4.17
CA GLU A 297 23.31 15.93 -5.28
C GLU A 297 23.69 14.45 -5.18
N GLU A 298 24.00 13.97 -3.97
CA GLU A 298 24.28 12.56 -3.72
C GLU A 298 23.06 11.68 -3.99
N ILE A 299 21.87 12.13 -3.58
CA ILE A 299 20.60 11.45 -3.89
C ILE A 299 20.44 11.34 -5.41
N MET A 300 20.57 12.45 -6.14
CA MET A 300 20.40 12.43 -7.59
C MET A 300 21.42 11.52 -8.29
N ALA A 301 22.68 11.52 -7.86
CA ALA A 301 23.71 10.64 -8.41
C ALA A 301 23.41 9.14 -8.15
N LYS A 302 22.95 8.80 -6.94
CA LYS A 302 22.53 7.43 -6.59
C LYS A 302 21.28 7.01 -7.36
N MET A 303 20.32 7.91 -7.54
CA MET A 303 19.11 7.67 -8.35
C MET A 303 19.47 7.38 -9.81
N GLU A 304 20.36 8.16 -10.42
CA GLU A 304 20.77 7.94 -11.81
C GLU A 304 21.46 6.57 -11.99
N THR A 305 22.34 6.19 -11.06
CA THR A 305 23.00 4.89 -11.06
C THR A 305 21.97 3.76 -10.92
N SER A 306 21.03 3.93 -9.98
CA SER A 306 19.95 2.99 -9.71
C SER A 306 19.01 2.81 -10.91
N MET A 307 18.67 3.89 -11.61
CA MET A 307 17.84 3.84 -12.81
C MET A 307 18.50 3.02 -13.94
N LYS A 308 19.82 3.08 -14.08
CA LYS A 308 20.55 2.27 -15.08
C LYS A 308 20.45 0.78 -14.75
N VAL A 309 20.57 0.42 -13.47
CA VAL A 309 20.40 -0.97 -13.00
C VAL A 309 18.96 -1.44 -13.21
N LEU A 310 17.95 -0.63 -12.85
CA LEU A 310 16.55 -0.95 -13.12
C LEU A 310 16.30 -1.21 -14.61
N ALA A 311 16.75 -0.31 -15.49
CA ALA A 311 16.56 -0.44 -16.93
C ALA A 311 17.21 -1.71 -17.49
N SER A 312 18.41 -2.06 -17.02
CA SER A 312 19.10 -3.30 -17.37
C SER A 312 18.29 -4.54 -16.96
N GLY A 313 17.82 -4.58 -15.71
CA GLY A 313 17.02 -5.71 -15.22
C GLY A 313 15.69 -5.85 -15.96
N VAL A 314 15.00 -4.75 -16.27
CA VAL A 314 13.77 -4.75 -17.09
C VAL A 314 14.04 -5.29 -18.49
N GLN A 315 15.12 -4.86 -19.13
CA GLN A 315 15.49 -5.36 -20.46
C GLN A 315 15.74 -6.88 -20.43
N LYS A 316 16.52 -7.36 -19.46
CA LYS A 316 16.80 -8.80 -19.27
C LYS A 316 15.53 -9.60 -19.00
N ASN A 317 14.59 -9.07 -18.23
CA ASN A 317 13.28 -9.70 -18.03
C ASN A 317 12.47 -9.81 -19.34
N HIS A 318 12.48 -8.78 -20.19
CA HIS A 318 11.86 -8.86 -21.51
C HIS A 318 12.54 -9.88 -22.44
N GLU A 319 13.86 -10.03 -22.35
CA GLU A 319 14.61 -11.06 -23.09
C GLU A 319 14.26 -12.46 -22.57
N ASN A 320 14.15 -12.63 -21.25
CA ASN A 320 13.72 -13.88 -20.63
C ASN A 320 12.32 -14.31 -21.12
N LEU A 321 11.35 -13.38 -21.21
CA LEU A 321 10.04 -13.67 -21.81
C LEU A 321 10.15 -14.19 -23.25
N LYS A 322 10.91 -13.51 -24.10
CA LYS A 322 11.06 -13.86 -25.52
C LYS A 322 11.78 -15.20 -25.74
N THR A 323 12.63 -15.60 -24.80
CA THR A 323 13.47 -16.80 -24.91
C THR A 323 12.92 -18.00 -24.14
N GLY A 324 11.69 -17.90 -23.60
CA GLY A 324 11.05 -19.00 -22.87
C GLY A 324 11.64 -19.24 -21.48
N LYS A 325 12.24 -18.20 -20.89
CA LYS A 325 12.87 -18.19 -19.56
C LYS A 325 12.12 -17.29 -18.57
N ALA A 326 10.81 -17.11 -18.75
CA ALA A 326 10.03 -16.31 -17.82
C ALA A 326 10.12 -16.92 -16.40
N GLY A 327 10.01 -16.07 -15.38
CA GLY A 327 10.28 -16.47 -13.99
C GLY A 327 11.76 -16.55 -13.62
N GLN A 328 12.70 -16.45 -14.58
CA GLN A 328 14.13 -16.44 -14.26
C GLN A 328 14.58 -15.09 -13.69
N LEU A 329 15.17 -15.12 -12.50
CA LEU A 329 15.77 -13.97 -11.83
C LEU A 329 16.92 -13.37 -12.64
N VAL A 330 17.01 -12.04 -12.59
CA VAL A 330 18.12 -11.25 -13.13
C VAL A 330 19.01 -10.77 -11.99
N GLU A 331 20.30 -10.64 -12.24
CA GLU A 331 21.30 -10.25 -11.23
C GLU A 331 21.08 -8.85 -10.65
N GLU A 332 20.34 -8.00 -11.37
CA GLU A 332 19.95 -6.66 -10.95
C GLU A 332 18.92 -6.63 -9.80
N GLY A 333 18.38 -7.78 -9.40
CA GLY A 333 17.43 -7.87 -8.29
C GLY A 333 16.01 -7.43 -8.64
N ILE A 334 15.70 -7.28 -9.93
CA ILE A 334 14.35 -6.97 -10.41
C ILE A 334 13.51 -8.25 -10.40
N PRO A 335 12.30 -8.24 -9.82
CA PRO A 335 11.40 -9.39 -9.85
C PRO A 335 11.20 -9.90 -11.29
N PRO A 336 11.24 -11.21 -11.53
CA PRO A 336 11.11 -11.76 -12.87
C PRO A 336 9.68 -11.60 -13.38
N TYR A 337 9.51 -11.51 -14.70
CA TYR A 337 8.18 -11.48 -15.32
C TYR A 337 7.60 -12.90 -15.40
N CYS A 338 6.33 -13.05 -15.01
CA CYS A 338 5.57 -14.28 -15.21
C CYS A 338 5.22 -14.52 -16.69
N HIS A 339 4.91 -15.77 -17.01
CA HIS A 339 4.56 -16.25 -18.34
C HIS A 339 3.22 -15.73 -18.88
#